data_AF-A0A957XBT2-F1
#
_entry.id   AF-A0A957XBT2-F1
#
_cell.length_a   1.000
_cell.length_b   1.000
_cell.length_c   1.000
_cell.angle_alpha   90.00
_cell.angle_beta   90.00
_cell.angle_gamma   90.00
#
_symmetry.space_group_name_H-M   'P 1'
#
loop_
_entity.id
_entity.type
_entity.pdbx_description
1 polymer ?
#
loop_
_entity_poly.entity_id
_entity_poly.type
_entity_poly.pdbx_seq_one_letter_code
_entity_poly.pdbx_strand_id
1 'polypeptide(L)'
;MNTRKLFLIFLLSFSFMLALAGVAYAHGVVINYTVNETTGELEFEALFDNGEALANAQVTIYAPADPATPWLTAKADENGRFAFAPDQVGQWDVQFRVAGHGDIVHINIEEIFEPPALEANSDESASETVVDTAAAPAQEASDTAAEETQDEMQHNMMAMDHDEASTMDEPTAAEAPEVVGATESQVDTAESSTAEESAAAEQPTSRRIVVSQSTSSSGTGGFTVSQILLMSASVIWGFVGTALYFQSKRAN
;
A
#
# COMPACT_ATOMS: atom_id res chain seq x y z
N MET A 1 -12.55 -52.66 -33.45
CA MET A 1 -13.26 -51.97 -32.34
C MET A 1 -14.24 -50.97 -32.96
N ASN A 2 -15.52 -51.02 -32.59
CA ASN A 2 -16.57 -50.25 -33.28
C ASN A 2 -16.38 -48.75 -33.02
N THR A 3 -16.56 -47.91 -34.04
CA THR A 3 -16.47 -46.43 -33.93
C THR A 3 -17.37 -45.86 -32.83
N ARG A 4 -18.51 -46.51 -32.56
CA ARG A 4 -19.42 -46.20 -31.44
C ARG A 4 -18.79 -46.43 -30.06
N LYS A 5 -17.99 -47.50 -29.91
CA LYS A 5 -17.27 -47.81 -28.66
C LYS A 5 -16.11 -46.86 -28.45
N LEU A 6 -15.38 -46.51 -29.52
CA LEU A 6 -14.29 -45.54 -29.46
C LEU A 6 -14.80 -44.13 -29.07
N PHE A 7 -15.95 -43.72 -29.61
CA PHE A 7 -16.59 -42.45 -29.25
C PHE A 7 -17.04 -42.43 -27.77
N LEU A 8 -17.60 -43.51 -27.26
CA LEU A 8 -17.99 -43.61 -25.84
C LEU A 8 -16.77 -43.57 -24.92
N ILE A 9 -15.67 -44.22 -25.28
CA ILE A 9 -14.43 -44.18 -24.50
C ILE A 9 -13.85 -42.77 -24.48
N PHE A 10 -13.87 -42.06 -25.62
CA PHE A 10 -13.42 -40.67 -25.68
C PHE A 10 -14.26 -39.75 -24.81
N LEU A 11 -15.60 -39.88 -24.86
CA LEU A 11 -16.51 -39.09 -24.02
C LEU A 11 -16.32 -39.39 -22.52
N LEU A 12 -16.15 -40.66 -22.16
CA LEU A 12 -15.92 -41.06 -20.77
C LEU A 12 -14.56 -40.55 -20.27
N SER A 13 -13.52 -40.64 -21.10
CA SER A 13 -12.18 -40.13 -20.77
C SER A 13 -12.15 -38.61 -20.65
N PHE A 14 -12.87 -37.90 -21.52
CA PHE A 14 -12.98 -36.44 -21.44
C PHE A 14 -13.81 -35.99 -20.24
N SER A 15 -14.93 -36.67 -19.96
CA SER A 15 -15.74 -36.42 -18.75
C SER A 15 -14.97 -36.72 -17.46
N PHE A 16 -14.15 -37.76 -17.46
CA PHE A 16 -13.28 -38.08 -16.34
C PHE A 16 -12.20 -37.01 -16.18
N MET A 17 -11.56 -36.56 -17.26
CA MET A 17 -10.57 -35.48 -17.20
C MET A 17 -11.19 -34.16 -16.70
N LEU A 18 -12.42 -33.84 -17.09
CA LEU A 18 -13.14 -32.67 -16.60
C LEU A 18 -13.51 -32.79 -15.12
N ALA A 19 -13.79 -34.01 -14.63
CA ALA A 19 -14.03 -34.28 -13.22
C ALA A 19 -12.77 -34.18 -12.34
N LEU A 20 -11.57 -34.21 -12.94
CA LEU A 20 -10.30 -33.95 -12.25
C LEU A 20 -9.91 -32.46 -12.23
N ALA A 21 -10.69 -31.58 -12.86
CA ALA A 21 -10.45 -30.14 -12.75
C ALA A 21 -10.80 -29.68 -11.32
N GLY A 22 -9.79 -29.52 -10.47
CA GLY A 22 -9.95 -28.97 -9.14
C GLY A 22 -10.43 -27.51 -9.17
N VAL A 23 -11.10 -27.08 -8.10
CA VAL A 23 -11.45 -25.66 -7.90
C VAL A 23 -10.16 -24.90 -7.67
N ALA A 24 -9.81 -24.00 -8.61
CA ALA A 24 -8.72 -23.05 -8.40
C ALA A 24 -9.24 -21.92 -7.52
N TYR A 25 -8.82 -21.91 -6.25
CA TYR A 25 -9.01 -20.76 -5.37
C TYR A 25 -8.02 -19.68 -5.79
N ALA A 26 -8.47 -18.72 -6.60
CA ALA A 26 -7.75 -17.46 -6.77
C ALA A 26 -7.95 -16.67 -5.47
N HIS A 27 -6.93 -16.64 -4.62
CA HIS A 27 -6.97 -15.89 -3.37
C HIS A 27 -6.78 -14.40 -3.69
N GLY A 28 -7.72 -13.57 -3.25
CA GLY A 28 -7.62 -12.12 -3.32
C GLY A 28 -6.73 -11.55 -2.21
N VAL A 29 -6.31 -10.30 -2.38
CA VAL A 29 -5.68 -9.48 -1.33
C VAL A 29 -6.63 -8.32 -1.01
N VAL A 30 -6.74 -7.98 0.26
CA VAL A 30 -7.51 -6.85 0.78
C VAL A 30 -6.54 -5.91 1.47
N ILE A 31 -6.48 -4.66 1.03
CA ILE A 31 -5.64 -3.61 1.64
C ILE A 31 -6.56 -2.60 2.31
N ASN A 32 -6.48 -2.51 3.63
CA ASN A 32 -7.11 -1.44 4.41
C ASN A 32 -6.06 -0.38 4.74
N TYR A 33 -6.48 0.87 4.85
CA TYR A 33 -5.60 1.93 5.33
C TYR A 33 -6.36 2.98 6.13
N THR A 34 -5.65 3.63 7.05
CA THR A 34 -6.11 4.76 7.86
C THR A 34 -5.07 5.86 7.85
N VAL A 35 -5.50 7.10 8.08
CA VAL A 35 -4.57 8.23 8.28
C VAL A 35 -4.45 8.47 9.77
N ASN A 36 -3.22 8.49 10.28
CA ASN A 36 -2.93 8.93 11.62
C ASN A 36 -3.05 10.47 11.67
N GLU A 37 -4.14 10.99 12.28
CA GLU A 37 -4.40 12.43 12.31
C GLU A 37 -3.38 13.23 13.15
N THR A 38 -2.54 12.56 13.95
CA THR A 38 -1.50 13.22 14.77
C THR A 38 -0.16 13.31 14.03
N THR A 39 0.21 12.28 13.27
CA THR A 39 1.51 12.21 12.57
C THR A 39 1.40 12.51 11.07
N GLY A 40 0.21 12.40 10.49
CA GLY A 40 -0.01 12.48 9.05
C GLY A 40 0.38 11.20 8.30
N GLU A 41 0.73 10.12 9.00
CA GLU A 41 1.13 8.87 8.37
C GLU A 41 -0.07 8.11 7.80
N LEU A 42 0.11 7.48 6.65
CA LEU A 42 -0.79 6.46 6.12
C LEU A 42 -0.38 5.12 6.71
N GLU A 43 -1.26 4.53 7.51
CA GLU A 43 -1.09 3.21 8.14
C GLU A 43 -1.90 2.18 7.35
N PHE A 44 -1.27 1.08 6.97
CA PHE A 44 -1.85 0.03 6.13
C PHE A 44 -1.94 -1.31 6.87
N GLU A 45 -2.94 -2.11 6.50
CA GLU A 45 -3.05 -3.52 6.84
C GLU A 45 -3.46 -4.30 5.60
N ALA A 46 -2.58 -5.19 5.15
CA ALA A 46 -2.81 -6.06 4.00
C ALA A 46 -3.09 -7.50 4.46
N LEU A 47 -4.22 -8.04 4.01
CA LEU A 47 -4.68 -9.39 4.33
C LEU A 47 -4.97 -10.17 3.05
N PHE A 48 -4.92 -11.49 3.10
CA PHE A 48 -5.60 -12.33 2.12
C PHE A 48 -7.12 -12.26 2.31
N ASP A 49 -7.88 -12.66 1.30
CA ASP A 49 -9.35 -12.71 1.35
C ASP A 49 -9.93 -13.65 2.42
N ASN A 50 -9.12 -14.59 2.92
CA ASN A 50 -9.42 -15.47 4.04
C ASN A 50 -9.16 -14.81 5.42
N GLY A 51 -8.65 -13.57 5.46
CA GLY A 51 -8.32 -12.81 6.66
C GLY A 51 -6.92 -13.05 7.24
N GLU A 52 -6.11 -13.94 6.64
CA GLU A 52 -4.72 -14.15 7.04
C GLU A 52 -3.86 -12.93 6.66
N ALA A 53 -2.90 -12.58 7.52
CA ALA A 53 -1.98 -11.48 7.25
C ALA A 53 -1.17 -11.72 5.98
N LEU A 54 -1.04 -10.68 5.15
CA LEU A 54 -0.10 -10.68 4.03
C LEU A 54 1.32 -10.39 4.56
N ALA A 55 1.82 -11.30 5.40
CA ALA A 55 3.07 -11.16 6.13
C ALA A 55 4.26 -10.96 5.19
N ASN A 56 5.19 -10.07 5.56
CA ASN A 56 6.43 -9.82 4.82
C ASN A 56 6.23 -9.41 3.35
N ALA A 57 5.07 -8.83 3.03
CA ALA A 57 4.77 -8.36 1.68
C ALA A 57 5.79 -7.35 1.17
N GLN A 58 6.17 -7.47 -0.09
CA GLN A 58 6.88 -6.41 -0.79
C GLN A 58 5.92 -5.23 -0.97
N VAL A 59 6.28 -4.09 -0.38
CA VAL A 59 5.57 -2.82 -0.54
C VAL A 59 6.31 -1.99 -1.59
N THR A 60 5.58 -1.45 -2.56
CA THR A 60 6.11 -0.54 -3.58
C THR A 60 5.18 0.66 -3.70
N ILE A 61 5.72 1.86 -3.51
CA ILE A 61 4.96 3.12 -3.49
C ILE A 61 5.40 3.98 -4.66
N TYR A 62 4.44 4.52 -5.40
CA TYR A 62 4.65 5.48 -6.47
C TYR A 62 4.04 6.83 -6.07
N ALA A 63 4.85 7.88 -6.22
CA ALA A 63 4.48 9.22 -5.82
C ALA A 63 3.75 9.97 -6.97
N PRO A 64 2.91 10.97 -6.66
CA PRO A 64 2.17 11.74 -7.66
C PRO A 64 3.05 12.39 -8.74
N ALA A 65 4.25 12.87 -8.38
CA ALA A 65 5.15 13.54 -9.32
C ALA A 65 5.78 12.62 -10.37
N ASP A 66 5.99 11.34 -10.05
CA ASP A 66 6.55 10.34 -10.97
C ASP A 66 5.90 8.96 -10.71
N PRO A 67 4.73 8.67 -11.30
CA PRO A 67 4.02 7.42 -11.08
C PRO A 67 4.66 6.23 -11.82
N ALA A 68 5.68 6.45 -12.66
CA ALA A 68 6.37 5.39 -13.41
C ALA A 68 7.55 4.80 -12.64
N THR A 69 8.10 5.53 -11.67
CA THR A 69 9.27 5.12 -10.89
C THR A 69 8.87 4.91 -9.42
N PRO A 70 9.24 3.78 -8.80
CA PRO A 70 9.01 3.60 -7.36
C PRO A 70 9.69 4.70 -6.55
N TRP A 71 8.90 5.41 -5.74
CA TRP A 71 9.38 6.39 -4.76
C TRP A 71 9.97 5.69 -3.53
N LEU A 72 9.29 4.63 -3.05
CA LEU A 72 9.75 3.80 -1.94
C LEU A 72 9.48 2.33 -2.20
N THR A 73 10.44 1.48 -1.83
CA THR A 73 10.30 0.02 -1.84
C THR A 73 10.69 -0.50 -0.46
N ALA A 74 9.79 -1.24 0.19
CA ALA A 74 9.94 -1.69 1.58
C ALA A 74 9.29 -3.07 1.80
N LYS A 75 9.37 -3.60 3.02
CA LYS A 75 8.60 -4.79 3.41
C LYS A 75 7.60 -4.46 4.49
N ALA A 76 6.40 -5.02 4.38
CA ALA A 76 5.43 -5.05 5.47
C ALA A 76 5.94 -5.97 6.59
N ASP A 77 5.41 -5.78 7.79
CA ASP A 77 5.74 -6.63 8.94
C ASP A 77 5.06 -8.01 8.86
N GLU A 78 5.25 -8.83 9.89
CA GLU A 78 4.66 -10.18 9.99
C GLU A 78 3.12 -10.17 10.08
N ASN A 79 2.53 -9.04 10.46
CA ASN A 79 1.09 -8.84 10.52
C ASN A 79 0.53 -8.21 9.24
N GLY A 80 1.36 -8.05 8.19
CA GLY A 80 0.96 -7.41 6.94
C GLY A 80 0.76 -5.89 7.06
N ARG A 81 1.34 -5.27 8.11
CA ARG A 81 1.22 -3.83 8.36
C ARG A 81 2.43 -3.08 7.80
N PHE A 82 2.18 -1.85 7.39
CA PHE A 82 3.19 -0.92 6.91
C PHE A 82 2.69 0.51 7.11
N ALA A 83 3.58 1.47 7.32
CA ALA A 83 3.20 2.88 7.40
C ALA A 83 4.23 3.78 6.72
N PHE A 84 3.79 4.89 6.15
CA PHE A 84 4.67 5.94 5.65
C PHE A 84 4.00 7.32 5.72
N ALA A 85 4.82 8.37 5.80
CA ALA A 85 4.38 9.75 5.70
C ALA A 85 4.49 10.25 4.25
N PRO A 86 3.38 10.63 3.59
CA PRO A 86 3.42 11.22 2.25
C PRO A 86 4.02 12.64 2.28
N ASP A 87 4.83 12.96 1.29
CA ASP A 87 5.58 14.23 1.21
C ASP A 87 5.01 15.24 0.19
N GLN A 88 3.95 14.86 -0.52
CA GLN A 88 3.30 15.70 -1.54
C GLN A 88 1.81 15.37 -1.68
N VAL A 89 1.04 16.36 -2.14
CA VAL A 89 -0.37 16.17 -2.54
C VAL A 89 -0.48 15.44 -3.87
N GLY A 90 -1.63 14.81 -4.11
CA GLY A 90 -1.97 14.12 -5.36
C GLY A 90 -2.27 12.65 -5.18
N GLN A 91 -2.33 11.91 -6.29
CA GLN A 91 -2.62 10.48 -6.30
C GLN A 91 -1.36 9.65 -6.03
N TRP A 92 -1.37 8.93 -4.93
CA TRP A 92 -0.38 7.95 -4.54
C TRP A 92 -0.86 6.55 -4.87
N ASP A 93 0.04 5.72 -5.40
CA ASP A 93 -0.25 4.32 -5.68
C ASP A 93 0.60 3.44 -4.76
N VAL A 94 -0.04 2.59 -3.96
CA VAL A 94 0.63 1.74 -2.98
C VAL A 94 0.32 0.27 -3.28
N GLN A 95 1.33 -0.50 -3.66
CA GLN A 95 1.21 -1.91 -3.99
C GLN A 95 1.77 -2.79 -2.87
N PHE A 96 1.03 -3.83 -2.50
CA PHE A 96 1.48 -4.93 -1.65
C PHE A 96 1.53 -6.22 -2.46
N ARG A 97 2.63 -6.99 -2.36
CA ARG A 97 2.82 -8.23 -3.14
C ARG A 97 3.61 -9.32 -2.42
N VAL A 98 3.13 -10.57 -2.51
CA VAL A 98 3.81 -11.81 -2.10
C VAL A 98 3.60 -12.88 -3.17
N ALA A 99 4.69 -13.49 -3.68
CA ALA A 99 4.64 -14.67 -4.55
C ALA A 99 3.57 -14.62 -5.67
N GLY A 100 3.45 -13.47 -6.35
CA GLY A 100 2.49 -13.24 -7.44
C GLY A 100 1.08 -12.83 -7.00
N HIS A 101 0.75 -12.92 -5.71
CA HIS A 101 -0.47 -12.39 -5.11
C HIS A 101 -0.22 -10.96 -4.67
N GLY A 102 -1.16 -10.05 -4.87
CA GLY A 102 -0.97 -8.66 -4.51
C GLY A 102 -2.07 -7.78 -5.05
N ASP A 103 -2.12 -6.57 -4.52
CA ASP A 103 -3.09 -5.57 -4.91
C ASP A 103 -2.48 -4.16 -4.81
N ILE A 104 -3.16 -3.17 -5.39
CA ILE A 104 -2.74 -1.77 -5.41
C ILE A 104 -3.90 -0.89 -4.93
N VAL A 105 -3.59 0.03 -4.02
CA VAL A 105 -4.54 1.07 -3.58
C VAL A 105 -4.12 2.42 -4.13
N HIS A 106 -5.12 3.18 -4.59
CA HIS A 106 -4.96 4.52 -5.14
C HIS A 106 -5.49 5.53 -4.11
N ILE A 107 -4.61 6.36 -3.56
CA ILE A 107 -4.91 7.27 -2.47
C ILE A 107 -4.74 8.70 -2.97
N ASN A 108 -5.82 9.46 -3.04
CA ASN A 108 -5.75 10.87 -3.39
C ASN A 108 -5.59 11.72 -2.11
N ILE A 109 -4.47 12.42 -2.01
CA ILE A 109 -4.14 13.33 -0.90
C ILE A 109 -4.38 14.76 -1.37
N GLU A 110 -5.35 15.45 -0.78
CA GLU A 110 -5.66 16.83 -1.15
C GLU A 110 -4.82 17.85 -0.38
N GLU A 111 -4.34 17.48 0.81
CA GLU A 111 -3.56 18.33 1.70
C GLU A 111 -2.55 17.50 2.51
N ILE A 112 -1.33 18.01 2.66
CA ILE A 112 -0.28 17.38 3.47
C ILE A 112 -0.38 17.92 4.89
N PHE A 113 -0.20 17.04 5.87
CA PHE A 113 -0.01 17.43 7.24
C PHE A 113 1.29 18.22 7.37
N GLU A 114 1.17 19.51 7.67
CA GLU A 114 2.29 20.29 8.18
C GLU A 114 2.12 20.28 9.69
N PRO A 115 3.00 19.60 10.46
CA PRO A 115 2.88 19.63 11.91
C PRO A 115 2.89 21.10 12.35
N PRO A 116 2.06 21.49 13.33
CA PRO A 116 2.13 22.85 13.86
C PRO A 116 3.59 23.08 14.20
N ALA A 117 4.18 24.11 13.57
CA ALA A 117 5.56 24.49 13.84
C ALA A 117 5.69 24.51 15.36
N LEU A 118 6.51 23.62 15.91
CA LEU A 118 6.89 23.68 17.31
C LEU A 118 7.32 25.13 17.50
N GLU A 119 6.53 25.93 18.22
CA GLU A 119 6.85 27.33 18.39
C GLU A 119 8.26 27.34 18.93
N ALA A 120 9.20 27.76 18.07
CA ALA A 120 10.54 28.05 18.46
C ALA A 120 10.38 29.25 19.37
N ASN A 121 10.11 29.00 20.65
CA ASN A 121 10.23 29.98 21.68
C ASN A 121 11.72 30.22 21.87
N SER A 122 12.32 30.90 20.89
CA SER A 122 13.52 31.67 21.07
C SER A 122 13.12 32.89 21.90
N ASP A 123 12.90 32.66 23.19
CA ASP A 123 13.19 33.68 24.21
C ASP A 123 14.72 33.85 24.23
N GLU A 124 15.22 34.47 23.16
CA GLU A 124 16.51 35.12 23.17
C GLU A 124 16.36 36.37 24.03
N SER A 125 16.50 36.17 25.34
CA SER A 125 16.62 37.25 26.30
C SER A 125 17.91 38.00 26.01
N ALA A 126 17.75 39.09 25.27
CA ALA A 126 18.72 40.15 25.16
C ALA A 126 19.15 40.59 26.57
N SER A 127 20.39 40.26 26.95
CA SER A 127 21.09 40.99 27.99
C SER A 127 21.97 42.04 27.31
N GLU A 128 21.35 43.20 27.13
CA GLU A 128 22.00 44.46 26.79
C GLU A 128 23.03 44.79 27.88
N THR A 129 24.32 44.82 27.53
CA THR A 129 25.33 45.54 28.32
C THR A 129 26.05 46.50 27.39
N VAL A 130 25.53 47.72 27.31
CA VAL A 130 26.21 48.87 26.71
C VAL A 130 27.21 49.40 27.73
N VAL A 131 28.51 49.31 27.45
CA VAL A 131 29.48 50.32 27.89
C VAL A 131 30.41 50.65 26.72
N ASP A 132 30.33 51.93 26.38
CA ASP A 132 31.02 52.74 25.40
C ASP A 132 32.56 52.71 25.51
N THR A 133 33.28 52.84 24.37
CA THR A 133 34.33 53.86 24.14
C THR A 133 35.32 53.46 23.02
N ALA A 134 35.12 54.13 21.87
CA ALA A 134 36.10 54.80 21.00
C ALA A 134 37.20 54.07 20.19
N ALA A 135 37.20 54.50 18.91
CA ALA A 135 38.33 54.90 18.07
C ALA A 135 38.98 53.86 17.11
N ALA A 136 38.59 53.99 15.84
CA ALA A 136 39.36 53.73 14.62
C ALA A 136 40.72 54.51 14.60
N PRO A 137 41.70 54.30 13.67
CA PRO A 137 41.48 53.84 12.28
C PRO A 137 42.61 53.02 11.59
N ALA A 138 42.35 52.75 10.29
CA ALA A 138 43.28 52.56 9.15
C ALA A 138 43.89 51.15 8.94
N GLN A 139 43.47 50.45 7.87
CA GLN A 139 44.03 50.40 6.50
C GLN A 139 45.13 49.34 6.33
N GLU A 140 44.89 48.31 5.52
CA GLU A 140 45.78 47.97 4.41
C GLU A 140 45.08 47.04 3.41
N ALA A 141 45.22 47.39 2.13
CA ALA A 141 44.83 46.59 0.98
C ALA A 141 46.07 45.91 0.41
N SER A 142 45.95 44.66 -0.02
CA SER A 142 46.74 44.07 -1.13
C SER A 142 45.99 42.79 -1.56
N ASP A 143 45.35 42.72 -2.72
CA ASP A 143 45.84 42.70 -4.11
C ASP A 143 46.19 41.27 -4.59
N THR A 144 45.78 40.99 -5.83
CA THR A 144 46.19 39.88 -6.73
C THR A 144 45.22 38.69 -6.93
N ALA A 145 44.46 38.78 -8.04
CA ALA A 145 44.27 37.82 -9.15
C ALA A 145 44.56 36.31 -8.89
N ALA A 146 43.60 35.40 -9.08
CA ALA A 146 43.20 34.78 -10.36
C ALA A 146 44.31 33.98 -11.04
N GLU A 147 44.27 32.64 -10.95
CA GLU A 147 44.45 31.76 -12.12
C GLU A 147 43.96 30.33 -11.84
N GLU A 148 43.43 29.76 -12.91
CA GLU A 148 42.84 28.46 -13.18
C GLU A 148 43.90 27.36 -13.25
N THR A 149 43.64 26.18 -12.67
CA THR A 149 44.21 24.94 -13.21
C THR A 149 43.30 23.75 -12.91
N GLN A 150 42.86 23.13 -14.00
CA GLN A 150 42.33 21.77 -14.10
C GLN A 150 43.28 20.76 -13.46
N ASP A 151 42.74 19.80 -12.72
CA ASP A 151 43.31 18.45 -12.73
C ASP A 151 42.21 17.42 -12.42
N GLU A 152 41.58 16.95 -13.49
CA GLU A 152 40.92 15.66 -13.54
C GLU A 152 41.98 14.56 -13.42
N MET A 153 42.06 13.91 -12.27
CA MET A 153 42.70 12.60 -12.15
C MET A 153 41.73 11.58 -11.55
N GLN A 154 41.05 10.91 -12.48
CA GLN A 154 40.88 9.45 -12.50
C GLN A 154 40.36 8.78 -11.22
N HIS A 155 39.04 8.77 -11.14
CA HIS A 155 38.20 7.57 -11.01
C HIS A 155 38.96 6.25 -10.71
N ASN A 156 38.94 5.87 -9.43
CA ASN A 156 39.40 4.57 -8.95
C ASN A 156 38.38 3.49 -9.35
N MET A 157 38.74 2.66 -10.34
CA MET A 157 38.12 1.36 -10.59
C MET A 157 38.77 0.30 -9.70
N MET A 158 37.98 -0.38 -8.87
CA MET A 158 38.24 -1.74 -8.35
C MET A 158 36.88 -2.28 -7.85
N ALA A 159 36.15 -3.10 -8.61
CA ALA A 159 36.36 -4.52 -8.92
C ALA A 159 36.11 -5.45 -7.71
N MET A 160 35.05 -6.28 -7.86
CA MET A 160 34.84 -7.62 -7.27
C MET A 160 34.70 -7.68 -5.73
N ASP A 161 33.86 -8.53 -5.11
CA ASP A 161 33.48 -9.90 -5.46
C ASP A 161 32.16 -10.32 -4.77
N HIS A 162 31.61 -11.43 -5.27
CA HIS A 162 30.53 -12.24 -4.70
C HIS A 162 30.82 -12.74 -3.26
N ASP A 163 29.77 -12.94 -2.45
CA ASP A 163 29.41 -14.31 -2.01
C ASP A 163 28.12 -14.37 -1.15
N GLU A 164 27.44 -15.50 -1.29
CA GLU A 164 26.14 -15.91 -0.77
C GLU A 164 26.13 -16.42 0.69
N ALA A 165 24.89 -16.66 1.17
CA ALA A 165 24.43 -17.53 2.28
C ALA A 165 24.37 -16.87 3.67
N SER A 166 23.20 -16.56 4.26
CA SER A 166 22.01 -17.37 4.65
C SER A 166 22.26 -18.36 5.80
N THR A 167 21.54 -18.12 6.92
CA THR A 167 20.93 -18.99 7.97
C THR A 167 21.03 -18.27 9.32
N MET A 168 20.01 -17.56 9.83
CA MET A 168 18.81 -18.01 10.59
C MET A 168 19.10 -18.90 11.82
N ASP A 169 18.79 -18.38 13.01
CA ASP A 169 17.93 -18.97 14.08
C ASP A 169 17.93 -18.02 15.30
N GLU A 170 16.82 -17.31 15.56
CA GLU A 170 15.75 -17.61 16.53
C GLU A 170 16.06 -17.13 17.97
N PRO A 171 15.22 -16.24 18.54
CA PRO A 171 14.89 -16.36 19.96
C PRO A 171 13.39 -16.51 20.22
N THR A 172 13.10 -17.67 20.79
CA THR A 172 12.02 -18.12 21.66
C THR A 172 11.05 -17.07 22.22
N ALA A 173 9.77 -17.44 22.09
CA ALA A 173 8.54 -16.75 22.46
C ALA A 173 8.41 -16.32 23.93
N ALA A 174 7.72 -15.19 24.09
CA ALA A 174 7.08 -14.74 25.32
C ALA A 174 5.72 -15.46 25.51
N GLU A 175 5.45 -15.84 26.75
CA GLU A 175 4.17 -16.35 27.25
C GLU A 175 3.29 -15.15 27.69
N ALA A 176 2.00 -15.20 27.37
CA ALA A 176 0.93 -14.32 27.85
C ALA A 176 -0.15 -15.19 28.53
N PRO A 177 -1.28 -14.67 29.03
CA PRO A 177 -1.57 -13.47 29.84
C PRO A 177 -2.37 -13.84 31.12
N GLU A 178 -2.51 -12.92 32.08
CA GLU A 178 -3.58 -13.03 33.10
C GLU A 178 -4.01 -11.65 33.60
N VAL A 179 -5.20 -11.18 33.21
CA VAL A 179 -5.91 -10.10 33.91
C VAL A 179 -7.41 -10.41 33.92
N VAL A 180 -7.93 -10.63 35.13
CA VAL A 180 -9.34 -10.80 35.47
C VAL A 180 -9.74 -9.69 36.44
N GLY A 181 -10.86 -9.02 36.18
CA GLY A 181 -11.59 -8.12 37.10
C GLY A 181 -12.62 -7.29 36.32
N ALA A 182 -13.94 -7.52 36.38
CA ALA A 182 -14.89 -7.13 37.45
C ALA A 182 -14.79 -5.60 37.74
N THR A 183 -15.83 -4.75 37.72
CA THR A 183 -17.27 -4.89 37.98
C THR A 183 -17.96 -3.53 37.76
N GLU A 184 -19.25 -3.55 37.37
CA GLU A 184 -20.40 -2.68 37.70
C GLU A 184 -20.27 -1.12 37.78
N SER A 185 -21.18 -0.40 37.10
CA SER A 185 -22.32 0.31 37.76
C SER A 185 -23.13 1.22 36.80
N GLN A 186 -24.38 0.81 36.60
CA GLN A 186 -25.66 1.56 36.49
C GLN A 186 -25.68 3.09 36.78
N VAL A 187 -26.41 3.88 35.98
CA VAL A 187 -27.76 4.48 36.25
C VAL A 187 -28.10 5.59 35.22
N ASP A 188 -29.38 5.61 34.87
CA ASP A 188 -30.18 6.51 34.01
C ASP A 188 -29.92 8.03 34.10
N THR A 189 -30.30 8.78 33.06
CA THR A 189 -31.47 9.71 33.04
C THR A 189 -31.49 10.50 31.72
N ALA A 190 -32.65 10.55 31.07
CA ALA A 190 -32.95 11.37 29.91
C ALA A 190 -33.82 12.58 30.30
N GLU A 191 -33.52 13.77 29.78
CA GLU A 191 -34.42 14.91 29.49
C GLU A 191 -33.58 16.01 28.79
N SER A 192 -33.82 16.34 27.52
CA SER A 192 -34.73 17.39 26.99
C SER A 192 -34.26 18.85 27.21
N SER A 193 -33.93 19.55 26.11
CA SER A 193 -34.36 20.94 25.79
C SER A 193 -33.41 21.67 24.83
N THR A 194 -33.86 21.81 23.58
CA THR A 194 -34.02 23.04 22.78
C THR A 194 -33.08 24.25 22.92
N ALA A 195 -32.38 24.51 21.81
CA ALA A 195 -32.17 25.77 21.06
C ALA A 195 -31.26 26.92 21.55
N GLU A 196 -30.44 27.35 20.57
CA GLU A 196 -29.92 28.69 20.28
C GLU A 196 -28.89 29.31 21.23
N GLU A 197 -27.66 29.48 20.73
CA GLU A 197 -27.09 30.83 20.54
C GLU A 197 -25.79 30.72 19.71
N SER A 198 -25.78 31.50 18.64
CA SER A 198 -24.63 31.94 17.87
C SER A 198 -23.45 32.40 18.74
N ALA A 199 -22.30 31.75 18.60
CA ALA A 199 -21.01 32.39 18.77
C ALA A 199 -20.01 31.78 17.79
N ALA A 200 -19.68 32.58 16.77
CA ALA A 200 -18.52 32.38 15.93
C ALA A 200 -17.26 32.32 16.82
N ALA A 201 -16.77 31.11 17.03
CA ALA A 201 -15.41 30.88 17.45
C ALA A 201 -14.69 30.28 16.24
N GLU A 202 -13.87 31.10 15.60
CA GLU A 202 -12.89 30.63 14.63
C GLU A 202 -12.01 29.60 15.34
N GLN A 203 -12.26 28.32 15.07
CA GLN A 203 -11.39 27.23 15.51
C GLN A 203 -10.05 27.40 14.80
N PRO A 204 -8.90 27.23 15.48
CA PRO A 204 -7.62 27.25 14.82
C PRO A 204 -7.62 26.15 13.76
N THR A 205 -7.36 26.54 12.51
CA THR A 205 -7.21 25.65 11.36
C THR A 205 -6.03 24.72 11.58
N SER A 206 -6.23 23.62 12.31
CA SER A 206 -5.37 22.46 12.24
C SER A 206 -5.50 21.87 10.84
N ARG A 207 -4.39 21.94 10.10
CA ARG A 207 -4.24 21.48 8.73
C ARG A 207 -4.46 19.96 8.67
N ARG A 208 -5.60 19.52 8.14
CA ARG A 208 -6.03 18.11 8.15
C ARG A 208 -5.65 17.45 6.83
N ILE A 209 -5.09 16.25 6.85
CA ILE A 209 -5.02 15.45 5.63
C ILE A 209 -6.45 15.08 5.22
N VAL A 210 -6.94 15.67 4.14
CA VAL A 210 -8.18 15.26 3.50
C VAL A 210 -7.83 14.20 2.46
N VAL A 211 -8.11 12.94 2.79
CA VAL A 211 -8.04 11.83 1.84
C VAL A 211 -9.44 11.59 1.30
N SER A 212 -9.63 11.78 0.00
CA SER A 212 -10.81 11.26 -0.68
C SER A 212 -10.62 9.73 -0.74
N GLN A 213 -11.25 9.01 0.20
CA GLN A 213 -11.17 7.55 0.27
C GLN A 213 -11.82 6.96 -0.99
N SER A 214 -10.99 6.68 -1.98
CA SER A 214 -11.27 5.64 -2.95
C SER A 214 -10.95 4.35 -2.23
N THR A 215 -11.89 3.78 -1.47
CA THR A 215 -11.76 2.37 -1.15
C THR A 215 -11.76 1.66 -2.50
N SER A 216 -10.56 1.32 -2.98
CA SER A 216 -10.42 0.29 -3.98
C SER A 216 -10.93 -0.98 -3.31
N SER A 217 -12.25 -1.16 -3.42
CA SER A 217 -12.77 -2.45 -3.84
C SER A 217 -12.11 -2.73 -5.18
N SER A 218 -10.82 -3.09 -5.13
CA SER A 218 -10.14 -3.78 -6.20
C SER A 218 -11.08 -4.90 -6.52
N GLY A 219 -11.76 -4.74 -7.66
CA GLY A 219 -12.90 -5.55 -7.99
C GLY A 219 -12.45 -6.97 -7.75
N THR A 220 -13.18 -7.66 -6.86
CA THR A 220 -13.25 -9.11 -6.97
C THR A 220 -13.37 -9.33 -8.46
N GLY A 221 -12.35 -9.89 -9.09
CA GLY A 221 -12.33 -10.20 -10.52
C GLY A 221 -13.35 -11.30 -10.83
N GLY A 222 -14.47 -11.33 -10.10
CA GLY A 222 -15.66 -12.05 -10.39
C GLY A 222 -16.19 -11.54 -11.71
N PHE A 223 -16.14 -12.43 -12.68
CA PHE A 223 -16.75 -12.24 -13.98
C PHE A 223 -18.18 -11.70 -13.80
N THR A 224 -18.52 -10.64 -14.53
CA THR A 224 -19.89 -10.12 -14.52
C THR A 224 -20.86 -11.23 -14.93
N VAL A 225 -22.10 -11.22 -14.43
CA VAL A 225 -23.11 -12.24 -14.79
C VAL A 225 -23.23 -12.40 -16.31
N SER A 226 -23.13 -11.29 -17.05
CA SER A 226 -23.12 -11.28 -18.51
C SER A 226 -21.91 -12.01 -19.11
N GLN A 227 -20.73 -11.84 -18.52
CA GLN A 227 -19.50 -12.54 -18.94
C GLN A 227 -19.56 -14.03 -18.63
N ILE A 228 -20.10 -14.42 -17.47
CA ILE A 228 -20.33 -15.82 -17.10
C ILE A 228 -21.30 -16.47 -18.07
N LEU A 229 -22.39 -15.78 -18.43
CA LEU A 229 -23.37 -16.27 -19.40
C LEU A 229 -22.75 -16.47 -20.79
N LEU A 230 -21.91 -15.54 -21.25
CA LEU A 230 -21.26 -15.65 -22.56
C LEU A 230 -20.23 -16.80 -22.59
N MET A 231 -19.43 -16.94 -21.54
CA MET A 231 -18.50 -18.05 -21.36
C MET A 231 -19.25 -19.40 -21.37
N SER A 232 -20.35 -19.48 -20.61
CA SER A 232 -21.18 -20.68 -20.52
C SER A 232 -21.83 -21.05 -21.86
N ALA A 233 -22.37 -20.05 -22.58
CA ALA A 233 -22.98 -20.25 -23.89
C ALA A 233 -21.99 -20.79 -24.93
N SER A 234 -20.75 -20.28 -24.90
CA SER A 234 -19.68 -20.70 -25.81
C SER A 234 -19.28 -22.17 -25.58
N VAL A 235 -19.19 -22.59 -24.32
CA VAL A 235 -18.91 -23.98 -23.95
C VAL A 235 -20.04 -24.90 -24.42
N ILE A 236 -21.31 -24.55 -24.13
CA ILE A 236 -22.48 -25.34 -24.56
C ILE A 236 -22.51 -25.47 -26.08
N TRP A 237 -22.27 -24.39 -26.82
CA TRP A 237 -22.24 -24.40 -28.28
C TRP A 237 -21.12 -25.31 -28.83
N GLY A 238 -19.93 -25.32 -28.21
CA GLY A 238 -18.85 -26.23 -28.58
C GLY A 238 -19.22 -27.70 -28.44
N PHE A 239 -19.93 -28.08 -27.36
CA PHE A 239 -20.44 -29.43 -27.18
C PHE A 239 -21.52 -29.80 -28.21
N VAL A 240 -22.44 -28.90 -28.52
CA VAL A 240 -23.49 -29.11 -29.54
C VAL A 240 -22.86 -29.31 -30.93
N GLY A 241 -21.90 -28.46 -31.30
CA GLY A 241 -21.18 -28.59 -32.58
C GLY A 241 -20.44 -29.92 -32.70
N THR A 242 -19.80 -30.37 -31.62
CA THR A 242 -19.13 -31.67 -31.56
C THR A 242 -20.13 -32.82 -31.70
N ALA A 243 -21.28 -32.75 -31.02
CA ALA A 243 -22.32 -33.79 -31.13
C ALA A 243 -22.90 -33.90 -32.55
N LEU A 244 -23.19 -32.76 -33.20
CA LEU A 244 -23.69 -32.72 -34.58
C LEU A 244 -22.66 -33.24 -35.59
N TYR A 245 -21.37 -32.93 -35.39
CA TYR A 245 -20.28 -33.45 -36.23
C TYR A 245 -20.24 -34.99 -36.25
N PHE A 246 -20.47 -35.65 -35.12
CA PHE A 246 -20.51 -37.11 -35.05
C PHE A 246 -21.86 -37.71 -35.49
N GLN A 247 -22.95 -36.95 -35.44
CA GLN A 247 -24.27 -37.39 -35.91
C GLN A 247 -24.33 -37.45 -37.45
N SER A 248 -23.78 -36.45 -38.15
CA SER A 248 -23.78 -36.41 -39.61
C SER A 248 -22.98 -37.57 -40.23
N LYS A 249 -21.95 -38.04 -39.52
CA LYS A 249 -21.08 -39.15 -39.96
C LYS A 249 -21.68 -40.55 -39.78
N ARG A 250 -22.91 -40.67 -39.24
CA ARG A 250 -23.68 -41.94 -39.20
C ARG A 250 -24.68 -42.09 -40.36
N ALA A 251 -24.93 -41.02 -41.12
CA ALA A 251 -25.94 -40.99 -42.17
C ALA A 251 -25.38 -41.25 -43.60
N ASN A 252 -24.07 -41.46 -43.71
CA ASN A 252 -23.36 -42.00 -44.88
C ASN A 252 -22.58 -43.24 -44.45
#